data_AF-A0A1Q3HFK0-F1
#
_entry.id   AF-A0A1Q3HFK0-F1
#
_cell.length_a   1.000
_cell.length_b   1.000
_cell.length_c   1.000
_cell.angle_alpha   90.00
_cell.angle_beta   90.00
_cell.angle_gamma   90.00
#
_symmetry.space_group_name_H-M   'P 1'
#
loop_
_entity.id
_entity.type
_entity.pdbx_description
1 polymer ?
#
loop_
_entity_poly.entity_id
_entity_poly.type
_entity_poly.pdbx_seq_one_letter_code
_entity_poly.pdbx_strand_id
1 'polypeptide(L)'
;MVRKLTAAAAALATLTASCAPPSQPPVKVRALVLSSNGEYTPTEVELKTVTNIVTMEGQVMKTVGGAHIRLDSADPELNAAQGKGDEAYKLAVLKDAGRSVTASYITDEKGVLWPADFHTWNLVTTYYNLERAWDYFINTAEVKAAELPQTTTYYFPEFVLADLNDEPQVDNAIYFSPVQAFLVLPFKTIEKAPMALNASILTHEYAHLVFNRRVYEGQGVPVTIQSWSQVGSTPGLNAMKSLDEGLADFHAYVASCATSYNCNPRVLYTTLEGQQAEARDLSRKWCMGTELSQSLFTANFGQFDPGHYQVGTIVASALYEAASTSPAWRQVLARAVVASYSDVDPAKPGLAQLARTYTNDQYGFTLARALRSIIQHIPNGEVDLKTRVCSNFATRLRIPITDLSGGTDAGPSDCPEGATINDCSIAP
;
A
#
# COMPACT_ATOMS: atom_id res chain seq x y z
N MET A 1 -58.16 41.59 -34.75
CA MET A 1 -56.79 41.19 -35.12
C MET A 1 -55.94 41.08 -33.85
N VAL A 2 -55.42 39.86 -33.63
CA VAL A 2 -54.22 39.46 -32.87
C VAL A 2 -54.10 39.81 -31.38
N ARG A 3 -54.53 38.85 -30.54
CA ARG A 3 -53.92 38.50 -29.24
C ARG A 3 -52.50 37.93 -29.46
N LYS A 4 -51.56 38.17 -28.53
CA LYS A 4 -50.45 37.27 -28.07
C LYS A 4 -49.64 37.99 -26.98
N LEU A 5 -49.68 37.56 -25.71
CA LEU A 5 -48.86 36.50 -25.07
C LEU A 5 -47.36 36.81 -25.06
N THR A 6 -46.81 37.17 -23.89
CA THR A 6 -45.49 36.73 -23.39
C THR A 6 -45.31 37.09 -21.90
N ALA A 7 -46.09 36.43 -21.03
CA ALA A 7 -45.71 36.21 -19.64
C ALA A 7 -45.13 34.80 -19.54
N ALA A 8 -43.88 34.61 -19.97
CA ALA A 8 -43.20 33.31 -19.94
C ALA A 8 -41.66 33.45 -20.04
N ALA A 9 -41.06 34.34 -19.26
CA ALA A 9 -39.59 34.48 -19.21
C ALA A 9 -39.00 34.41 -17.79
N ALA A 10 -39.81 34.17 -16.74
CA ALA A 10 -39.36 34.12 -15.36
C ALA A 10 -39.54 32.75 -14.68
N ALA A 11 -39.84 31.70 -15.44
CA ALA A 11 -40.11 30.34 -14.92
C ALA A 11 -39.16 29.26 -15.49
N LEU A 12 -37.97 29.65 -15.96
CA LEU A 12 -36.96 28.72 -16.51
C LEU A 12 -35.60 28.82 -15.80
N ALA A 13 -35.57 29.23 -14.53
CA ALA A 13 -34.36 29.33 -13.71
C ALA A 13 -34.38 28.48 -12.44
N THR A 14 -35.36 27.56 -12.28
CA THR A 14 -35.58 26.83 -11.01
C THR A 14 -35.76 25.31 -11.17
N LEU A 15 -35.13 24.65 -12.14
CA LEU A 15 -35.14 23.17 -12.24
C LEU A 15 -33.88 22.60 -12.91
N THR A 16 -32.70 22.82 -12.33
CA THR A 16 -31.54 21.91 -12.48
C THR A 16 -30.73 21.82 -11.18
N ALA A 17 -31.42 21.81 -10.03
CA ALA A 17 -30.81 21.30 -8.81
C ALA A 17 -30.55 19.80 -9.02
N SER A 18 -29.29 19.49 -9.33
CA SER A 18 -28.64 18.18 -9.46
C SER A 18 -29.50 16.97 -9.07
N CYS A 19 -29.82 16.11 -10.05
CA CYS A 19 -30.37 14.76 -9.86
C CYS A 19 -29.35 13.78 -9.24
N ALA A 20 -28.50 14.23 -8.32
CA ALA A 20 -27.68 13.32 -7.54
C ALA A 20 -28.57 12.71 -6.45
N PRO A 21 -28.66 11.37 -6.33
CA PRO A 21 -29.39 10.77 -5.22
C PRO A 21 -28.80 11.29 -3.91
N PRO A 22 -29.62 11.79 -2.95
CA PRO A 22 -29.11 12.22 -1.66
C PRO A 22 -28.40 11.04 -0.99
N SER A 23 -27.08 11.13 -0.82
CA SER A 23 -26.28 10.10 -0.17
C SER A 23 -25.90 10.55 1.23
N GLN A 24 -26.54 9.96 2.24
CA GLN A 24 -26.01 9.97 3.61
C GLN A 24 -25.36 8.60 3.88
N PRO A 25 -24.12 8.54 4.37
CA PRO A 25 -23.53 7.27 4.76
C PRO A 25 -24.31 6.62 5.93
N PRO A 26 -24.41 5.28 5.98
CA PRO A 26 -23.89 4.34 5.00
C PRO A 26 -24.73 4.29 3.70
N VAL A 27 -24.05 4.17 2.55
CA VAL A 27 -24.72 4.03 1.23
C VAL A 27 -24.69 2.57 0.80
N LYS A 28 -25.86 2.00 0.50
CA LYS A 28 -25.98 0.64 -0.05
C LYS A 28 -25.73 0.64 -1.55
N VAL A 29 -24.75 -0.12 -2.00
CA VAL A 29 -24.33 -0.20 -3.40
C VAL A 29 -23.91 -1.62 -3.77
N ARG A 30 -23.92 -1.96 -5.06
CA ARG A 30 -23.24 -3.15 -5.56
C ARG A 30 -21.78 -2.86 -5.85
N ALA A 31 -20.89 -3.67 -5.31
CA ALA A 31 -19.46 -3.70 -5.64
C ALA A 31 -19.06 -5.09 -6.14
N LEU A 32 -17.96 -5.19 -6.88
CA LEU A 32 -17.40 -6.49 -7.27
C LEU A 32 -16.57 -7.01 -6.10
N VAL A 33 -17.05 -8.08 -5.46
CA VAL A 33 -16.39 -8.67 -4.29
C VAL A 33 -15.98 -10.11 -4.62
N LEU A 34 -14.78 -10.47 -4.20
CA LEU A 34 -14.27 -11.83 -4.32
C LEU A 34 -15.11 -12.78 -3.45
N SER A 35 -15.80 -13.71 -4.11
CA SER A 35 -16.62 -14.73 -3.47
C SER A 35 -15.76 -15.90 -2.99
N SER A 36 -16.30 -16.76 -2.13
CA SER A 36 -15.62 -17.95 -1.59
C SER A 36 -15.12 -18.92 -2.68
N ASN A 37 -15.71 -18.88 -3.88
CA ASN A 37 -15.27 -19.68 -5.02
C ASN A 37 -14.07 -19.08 -5.79
N GLY A 38 -13.58 -17.90 -5.40
CA GLY A 38 -12.46 -17.21 -6.06
C GLY A 38 -12.86 -16.35 -7.26
N GLU A 39 -14.16 -16.13 -7.50
CA GLU A 39 -14.66 -15.26 -8.57
C GLU A 39 -15.15 -13.92 -8.02
N TYR A 40 -15.01 -12.85 -8.80
CA TYR A 40 -15.62 -11.56 -8.47
C TYR A 40 -17.10 -11.57 -8.83
N THR A 41 -17.94 -11.21 -7.85
CA THR A 41 -19.40 -11.20 -8.01
C THR A 41 -20.01 -9.88 -7.53
N PRO A 42 -21.04 -9.37 -8.21
CA PRO A 42 -21.86 -8.26 -7.73
C PRO A 42 -22.46 -8.53 -6.34
N THR A 43 -21.93 -7.88 -5.31
CA THR A 43 -22.34 -8.06 -3.93
C THR A 43 -22.87 -6.76 -3.35
N GLU A 44 -23.98 -6.82 -2.60
CA GLU A 44 -24.48 -5.67 -1.85
C GLU A 44 -23.53 -5.38 -0.70
N VAL A 45 -23.01 -4.16 -0.67
CA VAL A 45 -22.11 -3.68 0.36
C VAL A 45 -22.58 -2.32 0.87
N GLU A 46 -22.09 -1.94 2.05
CA GLU A 46 -22.31 -0.61 2.61
C GLU A 46 -21.01 0.18 2.53
N LEU A 47 -21.04 1.32 1.85
CA LEU A 47 -19.97 2.32 1.90
C LEU A 47 -20.24 3.21 3.11
N LYS A 48 -19.46 3.04 4.17
CA LYS A 48 -19.68 3.67 5.48
C LYS A 48 -19.18 5.11 5.55
N THR A 49 -18.23 5.46 4.70
CA THR A 49 -17.51 6.73 4.77
C THR A 49 -17.72 7.63 3.55
N VAL A 50 -18.46 7.15 2.54
CA VAL A 50 -18.74 7.92 1.33
C VAL A 50 -19.69 9.08 1.66
N THR A 51 -19.32 10.29 1.25
CA THR A 51 -20.15 11.50 1.45
C THR A 51 -20.81 11.94 0.14
N ASN A 52 -20.21 11.63 -1.00
CA ASN A 52 -20.78 11.87 -2.32
C ASN A 52 -20.54 10.65 -3.22
N ILE A 53 -21.61 9.90 -3.46
CA ILE A 53 -21.55 8.69 -4.28
C ILE A 53 -21.35 8.98 -5.78
N VAL A 54 -21.74 10.17 -6.27
CA VAL A 54 -21.61 10.52 -7.69
C VAL A 54 -20.17 10.93 -8.02
N THR A 55 -19.51 11.68 -7.15
CA THR A 55 -18.09 12.06 -7.35
C THR A 55 -17.11 11.07 -6.73
N MET A 56 -17.61 10.01 -6.08
CA MET A 56 -16.82 9.00 -5.37
C MET A 56 -15.85 9.63 -4.38
N GLU A 57 -16.42 10.45 -3.50
CA GLU A 57 -15.72 11.21 -2.47
C GLU A 57 -16.27 10.87 -1.08
N GLY A 58 -15.38 10.73 -0.11
CA GLY A 58 -15.73 10.50 1.29
C GLY A 58 -14.51 10.57 2.19
N GLN A 59 -14.61 10.03 3.41
CA GLN A 59 -13.53 10.18 4.40
C GLN A 59 -12.21 9.55 3.96
N VAL A 60 -12.27 8.42 3.27
CA VAL A 60 -11.08 7.62 2.93
C VAL A 60 -10.40 8.13 1.68
N MET A 61 -11.18 8.46 0.65
CA MET A 61 -10.63 8.93 -0.61
C MET A 61 -11.48 10.00 -1.29
N LYS A 62 -10.80 10.77 -2.15
CA LYS A 62 -11.41 11.64 -3.15
C LYS A 62 -10.93 11.20 -4.54
N THR A 63 -11.87 10.92 -5.43
CA THR A 63 -11.51 10.46 -6.78
C THR A 63 -11.36 11.63 -7.76
N VAL A 64 -10.28 11.60 -8.55
CA VAL A 64 -10.02 12.55 -9.63
C VAL A 64 -9.69 11.79 -10.91
N GLY A 65 -10.37 12.07 -12.01
CA GLY A 65 -10.19 11.40 -13.29
C GLY A 65 -9.25 12.15 -14.23
N GLY A 66 -8.40 11.41 -14.95
CA GLY A 66 -7.66 11.90 -16.12
C GLY A 66 -6.59 12.96 -15.81
N ALA A 67 -5.92 12.87 -14.66
CA ALA A 67 -4.76 13.70 -14.36
C ALA A 67 -3.55 13.34 -15.23
N HIS A 68 -2.61 14.26 -15.39
CA HIS A 68 -1.32 14.01 -16.02
C HIS A 68 -0.20 14.17 -14.98
N ILE A 69 0.50 13.08 -14.72
CA ILE A 69 1.56 12.97 -13.71
C ILE A 69 2.82 12.52 -14.43
N ARG A 70 3.85 13.38 -14.42
CA ARG A 70 5.12 13.10 -15.08
C ARG A 70 6.28 13.35 -14.14
N LEU A 71 7.11 12.32 -13.93
CA LEU A 71 8.39 12.45 -13.26
C LEU A 71 9.50 12.31 -14.29
N ASP A 72 10.27 13.39 -14.46
CA ASP A 72 11.32 13.50 -15.47
C ASP A 72 12.46 14.34 -14.89
N SER A 73 13.63 13.74 -14.67
CA SER A 73 14.77 14.43 -14.07
C SER A 73 15.29 15.60 -14.93
N ALA A 74 14.99 15.61 -16.24
CA ALA A 74 15.35 16.70 -17.14
C ALA A 74 14.34 17.86 -17.13
N ASP A 75 13.20 17.74 -16.44
CA ASP A 75 12.16 18.75 -16.40
C ASP A 75 12.61 20.02 -15.65
N PRO A 76 12.63 21.20 -16.31
CA PRO A 76 13.02 22.45 -15.67
C PRO A 76 12.13 22.86 -14.49
N GLU A 77 10.83 22.53 -14.52
CA GLU A 77 9.89 22.84 -13.43
C GLU A 77 10.19 21.97 -12.20
N LEU A 78 10.45 20.68 -12.43
CA LEU A 78 10.83 19.76 -11.36
C LEU A 78 12.14 20.18 -10.71
N ASN A 79 13.15 20.49 -11.52
CA ASN A 79 14.44 20.99 -11.06
C ASN A 79 14.29 22.31 -10.30
N ALA A 80 13.44 23.22 -10.77
CA ALA A 80 13.14 24.46 -10.08
C ALA A 80 12.37 24.26 -8.77
N ALA A 81 11.67 23.14 -8.58
CA ALA A 81 10.94 22.81 -7.36
C ALA A 81 11.79 22.12 -6.29
N GLN A 82 12.96 21.57 -6.66
CA GLN A 82 13.88 20.94 -5.72
C GLN A 82 14.26 21.91 -4.58
N GLY A 83 14.15 21.44 -3.34
CA GLY A 83 14.44 22.24 -2.14
C GLY A 83 13.37 23.31 -1.78
N LYS A 84 12.28 23.44 -2.55
CA LYS A 84 11.18 24.39 -2.25
C LYS A 84 10.03 23.78 -1.44
N GLY A 85 10.21 22.55 -0.95
CA GLY A 85 9.22 21.81 -0.16
C GLY A 85 8.30 20.92 -1.00
N ASP A 86 7.60 20.03 -0.32
CA ASP A 86 6.82 18.94 -0.93
C ASP A 86 5.69 19.43 -1.84
N GLU A 87 5.02 20.53 -1.50
CA GLU A 87 3.92 21.05 -2.33
C GLU A 87 4.44 21.58 -3.67
N ALA A 88 5.58 22.28 -3.68
CA ALA A 88 6.19 22.74 -4.93
C ALA A 88 6.63 21.54 -5.79
N TYR A 89 7.21 20.51 -5.17
CA TYR A 89 7.61 19.29 -5.86
C TYR A 89 6.39 18.55 -6.45
N LYS A 90 5.34 18.38 -5.66
CA LYS A 90 4.07 17.78 -6.08
C LYS A 90 3.46 18.50 -7.27
N LEU A 91 3.37 19.83 -7.22
CA LEU A 91 2.84 20.64 -8.32
C LEU A 91 3.71 20.55 -9.58
N ALA A 92 5.03 20.43 -9.43
CA ALA A 92 5.92 20.23 -10.57
C ALA A 92 5.75 18.84 -11.20
N VAL A 93 5.42 17.80 -10.43
CA VAL A 93 5.14 16.45 -10.96
C VAL A 93 3.73 16.33 -11.55
N LEU A 94 2.74 17.05 -10.98
CA LEU A 94 1.35 17.05 -11.42
C LEU A 94 1.13 18.10 -12.52
N LYS A 95 1.31 17.69 -13.78
CA LYS A 95 1.20 18.54 -14.97
C LYS A 95 -0.23 18.95 -15.30
N ASP A 96 -1.18 18.09 -15.00
CA ASP A 96 -2.61 18.39 -15.02
C ASP A 96 -3.26 17.73 -13.80
N ALA A 97 -3.98 18.52 -13.01
CA ALA A 97 -4.67 18.02 -11.82
C ALA A 97 -5.87 17.11 -12.15
N GLY A 98 -6.35 17.10 -13.40
CA GLY A 98 -7.51 16.33 -13.83
C GLY A 98 -8.83 16.96 -13.38
N ARG A 99 -9.90 16.15 -13.34
CA ARG A 99 -11.26 16.61 -13.02
C ARG A 99 -12.02 15.62 -12.14
N SER A 100 -13.06 16.08 -11.46
CA SER A 100 -13.95 15.16 -10.72
C SER A 100 -14.53 14.10 -11.66
N VAL A 101 -14.58 12.86 -11.17
CA VAL A 101 -15.28 11.76 -11.86
C VAL A 101 -16.79 11.94 -11.74
N THR A 102 -17.54 11.20 -12.55
CA THR A 102 -19.00 11.12 -12.42
C THR A 102 -19.42 9.66 -12.56
N ALA A 103 -19.83 9.08 -11.44
CA ALA A 103 -20.38 7.73 -11.35
C ALA A 103 -21.88 7.73 -11.67
N SER A 104 -22.32 6.73 -12.42
CA SER A 104 -23.70 6.57 -12.86
C SER A 104 -24.33 5.32 -12.24
N TYR A 105 -25.56 5.46 -11.74
CA TYR A 105 -26.24 4.39 -11.00
C TYR A 105 -27.66 4.13 -11.50
N ILE A 106 -28.09 2.89 -11.35
CA ILE A 106 -29.48 2.44 -11.44
C ILE A 106 -29.90 2.03 -10.03
N THR A 107 -30.99 2.61 -9.50
CA THR A 107 -31.50 2.24 -8.18
C THR A 107 -32.47 1.08 -8.30
N ASP A 108 -32.28 0.01 -7.51
CA ASP A 108 -33.23 -1.09 -7.46
C ASP A 108 -34.43 -0.82 -6.54
N GLU A 109 -35.42 -1.71 -6.53
CA GLU A 109 -36.65 -1.59 -5.73
C GLU A 109 -36.40 -1.48 -4.21
N LYS A 110 -35.22 -1.94 -3.75
CA LYS A 110 -34.81 -1.89 -2.33
C LYS A 110 -33.96 -0.66 -2.01
N GLY A 111 -33.73 0.22 -2.98
CA GLY A 111 -32.90 1.41 -2.82
C GLY A 111 -31.40 1.14 -2.91
N VAL A 112 -30.97 -0.04 -3.36
CA VAL A 112 -29.54 -0.35 -3.56
C VAL A 112 -29.10 0.23 -4.90
N LEU A 113 -27.96 0.92 -4.90
CA LEU A 113 -27.39 1.51 -6.10
C LEU A 113 -26.60 0.46 -6.90
N TRP A 114 -26.94 0.27 -8.16
CA TRP A 114 -26.23 -0.58 -9.11
C TRP A 114 -25.38 0.29 -10.04
N PRO A 115 -24.05 0.11 -10.10
CA PRO A 115 -23.23 0.77 -11.11
C PRO A 115 -23.75 0.53 -12.53
N ALA A 116 -23.95 1.61 -13.29
CA ALA A 116 -24.59 1.57 -14.61
C ALA A 116 -23.60 1.27 -15.75
N ASP A 117 -22.30 1.36 -15.49
CA ASP A 117 -21.23 1.19 -16.48
C ASP A 117 -19.95 0.63 -15.84
N PHE A 118 -19.01 0.20 -16.67
CA PHE A 118 -17.74 -0.39 -16.25
C PHE A 118 -16.89 0.54 -15.37
N HIS A 119 -16.83 1.83 -15.68
CA HIS A 119 -16.06 2.79 -14.89
C HIS A 119 -16.67 2.96 -13.51
N THR A 120 -18.00 3.06 -13.41
CA THR A 120 -18.69 3.14 -12.12
C THR A 120 -18.48 1.88 -11.29
N TRP A 121 -18.48 0.68 -11.90
CA TRP A 121 -18.13 -0.57 -11.21
C TRP A 121 -16.73 -0.52 -10.61
N ASN A 122 -15.76 -0.05 -11.40
CA ASN A 122 -14.37 0.04 -10.98
C ASN A 122 -14.18 1.09 -9.87
N LEU A 123 -14.78 2.28 -10.02
CA LEU A 123 -14.73 3.35 -9.04
C LEU A 123 -15.32 2.94 -7.68
N VAL A 124 -16.51 2.35 -7.68
CA VAL A 124 -17.19 1.88 -6.46
C VAL A 124 -16.38 0.77 -5.79
N THR A 125 -15.90 -0.19 -6.57
CA THR A 125 -15.12 -1.31 -6.04
C THR A 125 -13.77 -0.83 -5.47
N THR A 126 -13.13 0.13 -6.12
CA THR A 126 -11.90 0.77 -5.63
C THR A 126 -12.17 1.47 -4.29
N TYR A 127 -13.22 2.29 -4.20
CA TYR A 127 -13.60 2.96 -2.96
C TYR A 127 -13.86 1.96 -1.84
N TYR A 128 -14.66 0.94 -2.13
CA TYR A 128 -14.97 -0.14 -1.19
C TYR A 128 -13.71 -0.83 -0.66
N ASN A 129 -12.78 -1.18 -1.56
CA ASN A 129 -11.53 -1.85 -1.17
C ASN A 129 -10.61 -0.95 -0.34
N LEU A 130 -10.48 0.34 -0.69
CA LEU A 130 -9.71 1.30 0.09
C LEU A 130 -10.37 1.59 1.46
N GLU A 131 -11.70 1.64 1.53
CA GLU A 131 -12.43 1.77 2.80
C GLU A 131 -12.19 0.56 3.72
N ARG A 132 -12.14 -0.66 3.15
CA ARG A 132 -11.77 -1.86 3.91
C ARG A 132 -10.32 -1.85 4.38
N ALA A 133 -9.39 -1.37 3.55
CA ALA A 133 -8.00 -1.22 3.96
C ALA A 133 -7.86 -0.21 5.10
N TRP A 134 -8.56 0.93 5.00
CA TRP A 134 -8.65 1.93 6.07
C TRP A 134 -9.21 1.34 7.37
N ASP A 135 -10.32 0.58 7.29
CA ASP A 135 -10.94 -0.09 8.44
C ASP A 135 -9.98 -1.12 9.08
N TYR A 136 -9.25 -1.88 8.27
CA TYR A 136 -8.21 -2.79 8.74
C TYR A 136 -7.12 -2.04 9.52
N PHE A 137 -6.57 -0.95 8.97
CA PHE A 137 -5.49 -0.22 9.63
C PHE A 137 -5.94 0.41 10.94
N ILE A 138 -7.19 0.87 11.05
CA ILE A 138 -7.72 1.43 12.29
C ILE A 138 -8.03 0.36 13.32
N ASN A 139 -8.81 -0.65 12.95
CA ASN A 139 -9.40 -1.58 13.91
C ASN A 139 -8.51 -2.78 14.21
N THR A 140 -7.65 -3.19 13.26
CA THR A 140 -6.78 -4.35 13.43
C THR A 140 -5.35 -3.93 13.76
N ALA A 141 -4.78 -3.02 12.95
CA ALA A 141 -3.41 -2.56 13.12
C ALA A 141 -3.25 -1.36 14.07
N GLU A 142 -4.37 -0.81 14.57
CA GLU A 142 -4.42 0.27 15.57
C GLU A 142 -3.70 1.57 15.15
N VAL A 143 -3.74 1.89 13.86
CA VAL A 143 -3.38 3.22 13.36
C VAL A 143 -4.47 4.20 13.75
N LYS A 144 -4.11 5.36 14.30
CA LYS A 144 -5.10 6.38 14.66
C LYS A 144 -5.74 6.95 13.40
N ALA A 145 -7.06 7.09 13.39
CA ALA A 145 -7.78 7.66 12.24
C ALA A 145 -7.26 9.05 11.81
N ALA A 146 -6.80 9.87 12.76
CA ALA A 146 -6.22 11.19 12.47
C ALA A 146 -4.90 11.15 11.66
N GLU A 147 -4.22 10.00 11.63
CA GLU A 147 -3.01 9.79 10.83
C GLU A 147 -3.34 9.36 9.38
N LEU A 148 -4.59 8.99 9.11
CA LEU A 148 -5.09 8.50 7.83
C LEU A 148 -5.99 9.55 7.18
N PRO A 149 -5.43 10.51 6.42
CA PRO A 149 -6.23 11.55 5.79
C PRO A 149 -7.12 10.97 4.68
N GLN A 150 -8.10 11.76 4.25
CA GLN A 150 -8.67 11.60 2.92
C GLN A 150 -7.54 11.70 1.88
N THR A 151 -7.34 10.64 1.11
CA THR A 151 -6.25 10.57 0.12
C THR A 151 -6.81 10.71 -1.29
N THR A 152 -6.12 11.44 -2.16
CA THR A 152 -6.57 11.54 -3.56
C THR A 152 -6.33 10.21 -4.27
N THR A 153 -7.30 9.74 -5.02
CA THR A 153 -7.18 8.58 -5.91
C THR A 153 -7.35 9.07 -7.34
N TYR A 154 -6.26 9.10 -8.09
CA TYR A 154 -6.28 9.42 -9.51
C TYR A 154 -6.74 8.21 -10.31
N TYR A 155 -7.89 8.34 -10.95
CA TYR A 155 -8.50 7.33 -11.79
C TYR A 155 -8.12 7.55 -13.25
N PHE A 156 -7.43 6.56 -13.82
CA PHE A 156 -6.90 6.57 -15.19
C PHE A 156 -6.10 7.85 -15.50
N PRO A 157 -5.07 8.18 -14.70
CA PRO A 157 -4.15 9.24 -15.06
C PRO A 157 -3.25 8.81 -16.22
N GLU A 158 -2.72 9.78 -16.96
CA GLU A 158 -1.50 9.59 -17.73
C GLU A 158 -0.31 9.69 -16.76
N PHE A 159 0.30 8.54 -16.45
CA PHE A 159 1.41 8.47 -15.49
C PHE A 159 2.70 8.06 -16.21
N VAL A 160 3.70 8.95 -16.24
CA VAL A 160 4.96 8.74 -16.95
C VAL A 160 6.14 8.88 -16.00
N LEU A 161 7.03 7.89 -16.01
CA LEU A 161 8.32 7.91 -15.33
C LEU A 161 9.42 8.00 -16.40
N ALA A 162 9.65 9.20 -16.91
CA ALA A 162 10.39 9.45 -18.14
C ALA A 162 11.85 8.95 -18.08
N ASP A 163 12.46 8.94 -16.90
CA ASP A 163 13.81 8.42 -16.69
C ASP A 163 13.92 6.90 -16.90
N LEU A 164 12.80 6.17 -16.81
CA LEU A 164 12.72 4.72 -17.01
C LEU A 164 12.13 4.40 -18.39
N ASN A 165 10.98 5.01 -18.70
CA ASN A 165 10.25 4.83 -19.95
C ASN A 165 9.36 6.06 -20.18
N ASP A 166 9.45 6.65 -21.36
CA ASP A 166 8.68 7.84 -21.73
C ASP A 166 7.20 7.52 -22.09
N GLU A 167 6.85 6.23 -22.18
CA GLU A 167 5.48 5.79 -22.39
C GLU A 167 4.66 5.77 -21.08
N PRO A 168 3.37 6.14 -21.13
CA PRO A 168 2.48 6.03 -19.98
C PRO A 168 2.39 4.60 -19.42
N GLN A 169 2.46 4.50 -18.10
CA GLN A 169 2.26 3.27 -17.37
C GLN A 169 0.80 2.81 -17.42
N VAL A 170 0.57 1.51 -17.50
CA VAL A 170 -0.76 0.88 -17.61
C VAL A 170 -0.83 -0.39 -16.75
N ASP A 171 -2.03 -0.94 -16.58
CA ASP A 171 -2.29 -2.24 -15.94
C ASP A 171 -1.76 -2.36 -14.49
N ASN A 172 -1.77 -1.24 -13.73
CA ASN A 172 -1.24 -1.20 -12.37
C ASN A 172 -2.13 -0.41 -11.38
N ALA A 173 -1.89 -0.60 -10.08
CA ALA A 173 -2.36 0.25 -9.01
C ALA A 173 -1.14 0.64 -8.14
N ILE A 174 -1.04 1.91 -7.73
CA ILE A 174 0.19 2.41 -7.08
C ILE A 174 -0.17 3.48 -6.04
N TYR A 175 0.41 3.43 -4.83
CA TYR A 175 0.55 4.63 -4.00
C TYR A 175 1.84 5.38 -4.38
N PHE A 176 1.68 6.57 -4.97
CA PHE A 176 2.80 7.37 -5.44
C PHE A 176 3.11 8.50 -4.46
N SER A 177 4.15 8.30 -3.63
CA SER A 177 4.52 9.24 -2.57
C SER A 177 4.78 10.68 -3.05
N PRO A 178 5.39 10.95 -4.22
CA PRO A 178 5.68 12.32 -4.66
C PRO A 178 4.46 13.22 -4.79
N VAL A 179 3.29 12.66 -5.07
CA VAL A 179 2.01 13.39 -5.11
C VAL A 179 1.05 12.99 -3.98
N GLN A 180 1.49 12.06 -3.12
CA GLN A 180 0.75 11.49 -1.98
C GLN A 180 -0.65 11.02 -2.36
N ALA A 181 -0.73 10.22 -3.43
CA ALA A 181 -2.00 9.78 -3.99
C ALA A 181 -1.94 8.32 -4.43
N PHE A 182 -3.11 7.68 -4.43
CA PHE A 182 -3.30 6.41 -5.13
C PHE A 182 -3.51 6.67 -6.61
N LEU A 183 -2.96 5.80 -7.45
CA LEU A 183 -3.12 5.81 -8.89
C LEU A 183 -3.79 4.50 -9.28
N VAL A 184 -4.95 4.57 -9.94
CA VAL A 184 -5.55 3.44 -10.64
C VAL A 184 -5.25 3.65 -12.12
N LEU A 185 -4.29 2.91 -12.66
CA LEU A 185 -3.82 3.14 -14.03
C LEU A 185 -4.80 2.60 -15.07
N PRO A 186 -4.79 3.15 -16.30
CA PRO A 186 -5.60 2.64 -17.40
C PRO A 186 -5.32 1.16 -17.67
N PHE A 187 -6.36 0.44 -18.10
CA PHE A 187 -6.25 -0.97 -18.47
C PHE A 187 -5.97 -1.12 -19.96
N LYS A 188 -4.95 -1.88 -20.29
CA LYS A 188 -4.59 -2.28 -21.65
C LYS A 188 -4.67 -3.80 -21.81
N THR A 189 -4.16 -4.55 -20.84
CA THR A 189 -4.15 -6.01 -20.83
C THR A 189 -4.72 -6.52 -19.51
N ILE A 190 -5.84 -7.24 -19.58
CA ILE A 190 -6.47 -7.83 -18.40
C ILE A 190 -6.30 -9.34 -18.49
N GLU A 191 -5.47 -9.92 -17.61
CA GLU A 191 -5.32 -11.38 -17.50
C GLU A 191 -6.54 -12.00 -16.79
N LYS A 192 -6.86 -11.53 -15.57
CA LYS A 192 -8.04 -11.94 -14.81
C LYS A 192 -8.92 -10.74 -14.44
N ALA A 193 -8.76 -10.21 -13.22
CA ALA A 193 -9.44 -9.00 -12.77
C ALA A 193 -8.45 -7.82 -12.75
N PRO A 194 -8.86 -6.60 -13.14
CA PRO A 194 -8.01 -5.42 -13.00
C PRO A 194 -7.47 -5.25 -11.58
N MET A 195 -6.23 -4.74 -11.44
CA MET A 195 -5.57 -4.58 -10.14
C MET A 195 -6.40 -3.75 -9.15
N ALA A 196 -7.10 -2.72 -9.66
CA ALA A 196 -7.98 -1.87 -8.87
C ALA A 196 -9.18 -2.60 -8.21
N LEU A 197 -9.53 -3.80 -8.69
CA LEU A 197 -10.59 -4.62 -8.08
C LEU A 197 -10.05 -5.58 -7.02
N ASN A 198 -8.74 -5.78 -6.96
CA ASN A 198 -8.12 -6.71 -6.04
C ASN A 198 -7.89 -6.08 -4.66
N ALA A 199 -8.73 -6.45 -3.71
CA ALA A 199 -8.67 -5.94 -2.34
C ALA A 199 -7.30 -6.13 -1.66
N SER A 200 -6.58 -7.22 -1.98
CA SER A 200 -5.23 -7.43 -1.47
C SER A 200 -4.24 -6.41 -2.05
N ILE A 201 -4.33 -6.12 -3.35
CA ILE A 201 -3.50 -5.06 -3.99
C ILE A 201 -3.84 -3.69 -3.41
N LEU A 202 -5.12 -3.33 -3.25
CA LEU A 202 -5.46 -2.01 -2.69
C LEU A 202 -5.04 -1.88 -1.23
N THR A 203 -5.06 -2.96 -0.47
CA THR A 203 -4.53 -2.94 0.90
C THR A 203 -3.01 -2.84 0.91
N HIS A 204 -2.33 -3.49 -0.03
CA HIS A 204 -0.89 -3.34 -0.25
C HIS A 204 -0.54 -1.88 -0.56
N GLU A 205 -1.22 -1.24 -1.52
CA GLU A 205 -1.02 0.19 -1.79
C GLU A 205 -1.33 1.07 -0.59
N TYR A 206 -2.40 0.77 0.15
CA TYR A 206 -2.74 1.50 1.39
C TYR A 206 -1.64 1.36 2.45
N ALA A 207 -0.98 0.20 2.52
CA ALA A 207 0.14 0.00 3.42
C ALA A 207 1.33 0.91 3.10
N HIS A 208 1.59 1.20 1.81
CA HIS A 208 2.59 2.18 1.42
C HIS A 208 2.24 3.60 1.88
N LEU A 209 0.95 3.99 1.89
CA LEU A 209 0.52 5.26 2.51
C LEU A 209 0.87 5.28 4.00
N VAL A 210 0.54 4.22 4.74
CA VAL A 210 0.84 4.12 6.18
C VAL A 210 2.34 4.13 6.45
N PHE A 211 3.11 3.37 5.66
CA PHE A 211 4.56 3.32 5.72
C PHE A 211 5.15 4.70 5.44
N ASN A 212 4.71 5.38 4.38
CA ASN A 212 5.16 6.72 4.06
C ASN A 212 4.84 7.72 5.18
N ARG A 213 3.63 7.70 5.75
CA ARG A 213 3.26 8.58 6.87
C ARG A 213 4.12 8.37 8.11
N ARG A 214 4.44 7.13 8.45
CA ARG A 214 5.14 6.81 9.72
C ARG A 214 6.66 6.73 9.56
N VAL A 215 7.16 6.05 8.53
CA VAL A 215 8.60 5.86 8.29
C VAL A 215 9.23 7.08 7.63
N TYR A 216 8.52 7.66 6.65
CA TYR A 216 8.99 8.83 5.91
C TYR A 216 8.35 10.14 6.36
N GLU A 217 7.64 10.14 7.49
CA GLU A 217 6.98 11.32 8.07
C GLU A 217 5.99 12.00 7.13
N GLY A 218 5.47 11.26 6.15
CA GLY A 218 4.58 11.78 5.11
C GLY A 218 5.28 12.70 4.13
N GLN A 219 6.60 12.60 3.96
CA GLN A 219 7.33 13.36 2.95
C GLN A 219 7.06 12.77 1.55
N GLY A 220 6.83 13.64 0.57
CA GLY A 220 6.65 13.21 -0.82
C GLY A 220 7.92 12.60 -1.41
N VAL A 221 9.07 13.19 -1.09
CA VAL A 221 10.40 12.68 -1.44
C VAL A 221 11.26 12.64 -0.18
N PRO A 222 11.37 11.49 0.51
CA PRO A 222 11.98 11.45 1.82
C PRO A 222 13.47 11.79 1.79
N VAL A 223 13.94 12.68 2.68
CA VAL A 223 15.35 13.13 2.74
C VAL A 223 16.32 11.95 2.79
N THR A 224 16.01 10.93 3.59
CA THR A 224 16.85 9.72 3.70
C THR A 224 17.02 9.00 2.36
N ILE A 225 15.94 8.87 1.59
CA ILE A 225 15.96 8.20 0.28
C ILE A 225 16.78 9.03 -0.72
N GLN A 226 16.64 10.35 -0.71
CA GLN A 226 17.46 11.25 -1.54
C GLN A 226 18.95 11.16 -1.20
N SER A 227 19.30 11.12 0.09
CA SER A 227 20.69 10.98 0.52
C SER A 227 21.27 9.64 0.09
N TRP A 228 20.52 8.56 0.27
CA TRP A 228 20.99 7.21 -0.02
C TRP A 228 21.08 6.89 -1.51
N SER A 229 20.33 7.58 -2.37
CA SER A 229 20.36 7.37 -3.83
C SER A 229 21.56 7.99 -4.54
N GLN A 230 22.35 8.83 -3.86
CA GLN A 230 23.48 9.58 -4.45
C GLN A 230 24.82 8.82 -4.43
N VAL A 231 24.88 7.64 -3.80
CA VAL A 231 26.12 6.90 -3.62
C VAL A 231 26.12 5.61 -4.45
N GLY A 232 27.32 5.09 -4.73
CA GLY A 232 27.54 3.88 -5.54
C GLY A 232 26.62 2.72 -5.15
N SER A 233 26.98 1.93 -4.13
CA SER A 233 26.07 0.91 -3.58
C SER A 233 25.06 1.51 -2.62
N THR A 234 23.82 1.02 -2.64
CA THR A 234 22.72 1.60 -1.86
C THR A 234 22.06 0.61 -0.88
N PRO A 235 22.81 -0.02 0.05
CA PRO A 235 22.30 -1.10 0.89
C PRO A 235 21.14 -0.69 1.81
N GLY A 236 21.20 0.51 2.37
CA GLY A 236 20.13 1.02 3.24
C GLY A 236 18.84 1.25 2.46
N LEU A 237 18.96 1.82 1.26
CA LEU A 237 17.82 2.01 0.35
C LEU A 237 17.22 0.67 -0.10
N ASN A 238 18.08 -0.28 -0.49
CA ASN A 238 17.66 -1.61 -0.91
C ASN A 238 16.89 -2.32 0.22
N ALA A 239 17.40 -2.26 1.46
CA ALA A 239 16.73 -2.85 2.63
C ALA A 239 15.40 -2.15 2.95
N MET A 240 15.38 -0.80 2.97
CA MET A 240 14.17 -0.03 3.26
C MET A 240 13.06 -0.29 2.25
N LYS A 241 13.38 -0.27 0.94
CA LYS A 241 12.40 -0.56 -0.11
C LYS A 241 11.92 -2.02 -0.09
N SER A 242 12.80 -2.96 0.23
CA SER A 242 12.39 -4.36 0.42
C SER A 242 11.40 -4.52 1.57
N LEU A 243 11.60 -3.81 2.68
CA LEU A 243 10.67 -3.82 3.82
C LEU A 243 9.34 -3.18 3.47
N ASP A 244 9.35 -2.02 2.81
CA ASP A 244 8.15 -1.33 2.35
C ASP A 244 7.23 -2.29 1.55
N GLU A 245 7.81 -2.99 0.55
CA GLU A 245 7.08 -4.00 -0.25
C GLU A 245 6.61 -5.22 0.55
N GLY A 246 7.49 -5.81 1.36
CA GLY A 246 7.18 -7.03 2.11
C GLY A 246 6.15 -6.80 3.20
N LEU A 247 6.22 -5.67 3.89
CA LEU A 247 5.27 -5.33 4.94
C LEU A 247 3.91 -4.96 4.35
N ALA A 248 3.89 -4.35 3.15
CA ALA A 248 2.65 -4.14 2.42
C ALA A 248 1.95 -5.46 2.03
N ASP A 249 2.70 -6.47 1.57
CA ASP A 249 2.16 -7.82 1.33
C ASP A 249 1.65 -8.50 2.60
N PHE A 250 2.40 -8.38 3.71
CA PHE A 250 1.96 -8.93 4.99
C PHE A 250 0.66 -8.29 5.46
N HIS A 251 0.51 -6.97 5.35
CA HIS A 251 -0.74 -6.28 5.67
C HIS A 251 -1.89 -6.71 4.75
N ALA A 252 -1.66 -6.85 3.44
CA ALA A 252 -2.64 -7.37 2.50
C ALA A 252 -3.13 -8.77 2.90
N TYR A 253 -2.22 -9.66 3.31
CA TYR A 253 -2.57 -10.98 3.85
C TYR A 253 -3.45 -10.87 5.09
N VAL A 254 -3.04 -10.12 6.12
CA VAL A 254 -3.81 -10.06 7.38
C VAL A 254 -5.19 -9.43 7.14
N ALA A 255 -5.28 -8.39 6.32
CA ALA A 255 -6.55 -7.74 6.00
C ALA A 255 -7.52 -8.69 5.24
N SER A 256 -6.98 -9.54 4.36
CA SER A 256 -7.80 -10.51 3.62
C SER A 256 -8.51 -11.52 4.54
N CYS A 257 -7.97 -11.78 5.74
CA CYS A 257 -8.60 -12.66 6.73
C CYS A 257 -9.96 -12.16 7.25
N ALA A 258 -10.26 -10.86 7.09
CA ALA A 258 -11.55 -10.27 7.46
C ALA A 258 -12.59 -10.34 6.32
N THR A 259 -12.34 -11.14 5.28
CA THR A 259 -13.23 -11.30 4.13
C THR A 259 -13.95 -12.66 4.15
N SER A 260 -14.99 -12.79 3.34
CA SER A 260 -15.68 -14.07 3.10
C SER A 260 -14.83 -15.12 2.37
N TYR A 261 -13.71 -14.71 1.77
CA TYR A 261 -12.80 -15.58 1.03
C TYR A 261 -11.73 -16.26 1.92
N ASN A 262 -11.80 -16.07 3.25
CA ASN A 262 -10.75 -16.47 4.19
C ASN A 262 -9.43 -15.72 3.92
N CYS A 263 -8.40 -16.01 4.71
CA CYS A 263 -7.07 -15.42 4.51
C CYS A 263 -6.48 -15.82 3.15
N ASN A 264 -6.10 -14.84 2.34
CA ASN A 264 -5.46 -15.01 1.04
C ASN A 264 -3.94 -14.73 1.14
N PRO A 265 -3.08 -15.76 1.18
CA PRO A 265 -1.63 -15.56 1.13
C PRO A 265 -1.11 -15.23 -0.28
N ARG A 266 -1.96 -15.32 -1.32
CA ARG A 266 -1.60 -15.11 -2.72
C ARG A 266 -2.10 -13.75 -3.20
N VAL A 267 -1.36 -12.70 -2.84
CA VAL A 267 -1.74 -11.28 -3.04
C VAL A 267 -2.16 -10.98 -4.48
N LEU A 268 -1.46 -11.53 -5.47
CA LEU A 268 -1.66 -11.24 -6.90
C LEU A 268 -2.57 -12.22 -7.64
N TYR A 269 -2.98 -13.32 -7.03
CA TYR A 269 -3.53 -14.48 -7.75
C TYR A 269 -4.87 -14.24 -8.46
N THR A 270 -5.67 -13.28 -7.98
CA THR A 270 -6.96 -12.94 -8.60
C THR A 270 -6.83 -11.93 -9.75
N THR A 271 -5.62 -11.41 -9.99
CA THR A 271 -5.32 -10.45 -11.05
C THR A 271 -4.38 -11.02 -12.11
N LEU A 272 -3.33 -11.72 -11.69
CA LEU A 272 -2.29 -12.25 -12.58
C LEU A 272 -2.35 -13.77 -12.70
N GLU A 273 -1.67 -14.30 -13.72
CA GLU A 273 -1.48 -15.73 -13.96
C GLU A 273 -0.03 -16.19 -13.83
N GLY A 274 0.14 -17.52 -13.79
CA GLY A 274 1.43 -18.17 -13.86
C GLY A 274 2.45 -17.70 -12.82
N GLN A 275 3.70 -17.56 -13.26
CA GLN A 275 4.83 -17.24 -12.38
C GLN A 275 4.68 -15.89 -11.67
N GLN A 276 4.05 -14.89 -12.31
CA GLN A 276 3.86 -13.58 -11.72
C GLN A 276 2.88 -13.62 -10.54
N ALA A 277 1.80 -14.40 -10.67
CA ALA A 277 0.88 -14.65 -9.55
C ALA A 277 1.57 -15.36 -8.37
N GLU A 278 2.45 -16.32 -8.68
CA GLU A 278 3.16 -17.12 -7.68
C GLU A 278 4.36 -16.40 -7.04
N ALA A 279 4.89 -15.35 -7.67
CA ALA A 279 6.12 -14.68 -7.23
C ALA A 279 6.00 -14.02 -5.84
N ARG A 280 4.76 -13.80 -5.37
CA ARG A 280 4.43 -13.18 -4.08
C ARG A 280 3.49 -14.04 -3.23
N ASP A 281 3.44 -15.35 -3.46
CA ASP A 281 2.66 -16.26 -2.61
C ASP A 281 3.35 -16.44 -1.26
N LEU A 282 2.79 -15.85 -0.20
CA LEU A 282 3.37 -15.87 1.14
C LEU A 282 3.39 -17.26 1.77
N SER A 283 2.56 -18.19 1.28
CA SER A 283 2.49 -19.56 1.80
C SER A 283 3.65 -20.45 1.33
N ARG A 284 4.38 -20.01 0.30
CA ARG A 284 5.57 -20.73 -0.17
C ARG A 284 6.76 -20.46 0.75
N LYS A 285 7.65 -21.45 0.85
CA LYS A 285 8.90 -21.31 1.61
C LYS A 285 9.93 -20.54 0.79
N TRP A 286 9.93 -19.23 0.89
CA TRP A 286 10.95 -18.37 0.29
C TRP A 286 12.19 -18.26 1.16
N CYS A 287 13.36 -18.41 0.54
CA CYS A 287 14.67 -18.35 1.19
C CYS A 287 15.60 -17.42 0.40
N MET A 288 16.35 -16.58 1.11
CA MET A 288 17.33 -15.68 0.51
C MET A 288 18.56 -16.45 0.04
N GLY A 289 18.81 -16.43 -1.27
CA GLY A 289 20.03 -16.96 -1.86
C GLY A 289 21.27 -16.11 -1.55
N THR A 290 22.46 -16.67 -1.75
CA THR A 290 23.73 -15.93 -1.58
C THR A 290 23.81 -14.72 -2.49
N GLU A 291 23.42 -14.87 -3.75
CA GLU A 291 23.47 -13.79 -4.76
C GLU A 291 22.53 -12.63 -4.40
N LEU A 292 21.29 -12.95 -4.01
CA LEU A 292 20.32 -11.92 -3.58
C LEU A 292 20.79 -11.19 -2.32
N SER A 293 21.34 -11.93 -1.35
CA SER A 293 21.93 -11.35 -0.14
C SER A 293 23.10 -10.42 -0.48
N GLN A 294 24.03 -10.86 -1.34
CA GLN A 294 25.15 -10.02 -1.75
C GLN A 294 24.66 -8.77 -2.51
N SER A 295 23.73 -8.94 -3.45
CA SER A 295 23.15 -7.84 -4.23
C SER A 295 22.48 -6.79 -3.36
N LEU A 296 21.75 -7.22 -2.31
CA LEU A 296 21.17 -6.32 -1.30
C LEU A 296 22.22 -5.34 -0.74
N PHE A 297 23.46 -5.80 -0.53
CA PHE A 297 24.53 -4.98 0.02
C PHE A 297 25.35 -4.20 -1.01
N THR A 298 25.56 -4.77 -2.20
CA THR A 298 26.57 -4.24 -3.14
C THR A 298 25.98 -3.50 -4.34
N ALA A 299 24.71 -3.74 -4.69
CA ALA A 299 24.09 -3.12 -5.84
C ALA A 299 23.64 -1.68 -5.53
N ASN A 300 23.68 -0.83 -6.54
CA ASN A 300 22.89 0.40 -6.53
C ASN A 300 21.40 0.06 -6.74
N PHE A 301 20.49 0.96 -6.37
CA PHE A 301 19.07 0.64 -6.37
C PHE A 301 18.53 0.28 -7.76
N GLY A 302 18.97 0.98 -8.82
CA GLY A 302 18.58 0.67 -10.20
C GLY A 302 19.08 -0.68 -10.70
N GLN A 303 20.21 -1.17 -10.18
CA GLN A 303 20.72 -2.54 -10.43
C GLN A 303 20.07 -3.59 -9.53
N PHE A 304 19.62 -3.18 -8.35
CA PHE A 304 18.99 -4.06 -7.39
C PHE A 304 17.55 -4.38 -7.77
N ASP A 305 16.84 -3.48 -8.48
CA ASP A 305 15.50 -3.73 -9.03
C ASP A 305 15.52 -4.90 -10.04
N PRO A 306 14.71 -5.98 -9.88
CA PRO A 306 13.54 -6.19 -9.01
C PRO A 306 13.78 -6.94 -7.68
N GLY A 307 15.03 -7.12 -7.27
CA GLY A 307 15.43 -7.81 -6.05
C GLY A 307 14.77 -7.31 -4.76
N HIS A 308 14.33 -6.05 -4.70
CA HIS A 308 13.61 -5.52 -3.54
C HIS A 308 12.26 -6.21 -3.31
N TYR A 309 11.52 -6.53 -4.39
CA TYR A 309 10.31 -7.35 -4.29
C TYR A 309 10.61 -8.76 -3.78
N GLN A 310 11.72 -9.37 -4.20
CA GLN A 310 12.10 -10.72 -3.76
C GLN A 310 12.43 -10.76 -2.27
N VAL A 311 13.25 -9.83 -1.77
CA VAL A 311 13.55 -9.72 -0.34
C VAL A 311 12.29 -9.38 0.45
N GLY A 312 11.45 -8.48 -0.06
CA GLY A 312 10.14 -8.16 0.52
C GLY A 312 9.24 -9.39 0.67
N THR A 313 9.07 -10.19 -0.38
CA THR A 313 8.32 -11.45 -0.32
C THR A 313 8.87 -12.42 0.73
N ILE A 314 10.20 -12.53 0.86
CA ILE A 314 10.82 -13.39 1.88
C ILE A 314 10.48 -12.88 3.30
N VAL A 315 10.55 -11.57 3.54
CA VAL A 315 10.16 -10.94 4.81
C VAL A 315 8.68 -11.20 5.11
N ALA A 316 7.80 -10.93 4.14
CA ALA A 316 6.37 -11.12 4.25
C ALA A 316 5.99 -12.57 4.56
N SER A 317 6.63 -13.52 3.87
CA SER A 317 6.43 -14.94 4.05
C SER A 317 6.97 -15.45 5.40
N ALA A 318 8.07 -14.88 5.89
CA ALA A 318 8.58 -15.16 7.24
C ALA A 318 7.58 -14.73 8.33
N LEU A 319 6.97 -13.55 8.18
CA LEU A 319 5.93 -13.05 9.08
C LEU A 319 4.63 -13.88 8.98
N TYR A 320 4.22 -14.23 7.76
CA TYR A 320 3.10 -15.13 7.50
C TYR A 320 3.29 -16.45 8.26
N GLU A 321 4.43 -17.13 8.08
CA GLU A 321 4.70 -18.42 8.72
C GLU A 321 4.69 -18.33 10.25
N ALA A 322 5.19 -17.22 10.80
CA ALA A 322 5.22 -17.02 12.25
C ALA A 322 3.81 -16.89 12.86
N ALA A 323 2.85 -16.31 12.13
CA ALA A 323 1.53 -15.95 12.65
C ALA A 323 0.35 -16.76 12.07
N SER A 324 0.54 -17.52 10.98
CA SER A 324 -0.54 -18.18 10.24
C SER A 324 -1.37 -19.16 11.07
N THR A 325 -0.77 -19.75 12.11
CA THR A 325 -1.40 -20.75 12.99
C THR A 325 -2.35 -20.17 14.03
N SER A 326 -2.36 -18.84 14.24
CA SER A 326 -3.18 -18.21 15.28
C SER A 326 -3.77 -16.88 14.79
N PRO A 327 -5.12 -16.75 14.73
CA PRO A 327 -5.76 -15.48 14.43
C PRO A 327 -5.31 -14.33 15.33
N ALA A 328 -5.08 -14.60 16.62
CA ALA A 328 -4.61 -13.60 17.58
C ALA A 328 -3.18 -13.13 17.25
N TRP A 329 -2.28 -14.05 16.91
CA TRP A 329 -0.91 -13.69 16.56
C TRP A 329 -0.82 -12.86 15.29
N ARG A 330 -1.71 -13.06 14.31
CA ARG A 330 -1.77 -12.19 13.12
C ARG A 330 -2.05 -10.73 13.50
N GLN A 331 -2.97 -10.51 14.43
CA GLN A 331 -3.30 -9.16 14.89
C GLN A 331 -2.17 -8.56 15.72
N VAL A 332 -1.61 -9.32 16.66
CA VAL A 332 -0.45 -8.89 17.46
C VAL A 332 0.72 -8.50 16.55
N LEU A 333 1.04 -9.33 15.55
CA LEU A 333 2.16 -9.07 14.65
C LEU A 333 1.89 -7.88 13.73
N ALA A 334 0.65 -7.72 13.21
CA ALA A 334 0.28 -6.54 12.42
C ALA A 334 0.46 -5.23 13.21
N ARG A 335 0.07 -5.21 14.50
CA ARG A 335 0.27 -4.06 15.38
C ARG A 335 1.75 -3.82 15.69
N ALA A 336 2.52 -4.88 15.95
CA ALA A 336 3.95 -4.78 16.19
C ALA A 336 4.69 -4.19 14.97
N VAL A 337 4.35 -4.64 13.76
CA VAL A 337 4.88 -4.08 12.50
C VAL A 337 4.58 -2.58 12.41
N VAL A 338 3.34 -2.17 12.58
CA VAL A 338 2.94 -0.76 12.49
C VAL A 338 3.52 0.11 13.61
N ALA A 339 3.68 -0.44 14.82
CA ALA A 339 4.35 0.24 15.93
C ALA A 339 5.83 0.46 15.64
N SER A 340 6.49 -0.52 15.02
CA SER A 340 7.90 -0.45 14.63
C SER A 340 8.21 0.61 13.57
N TYR A 341 7.21 1.21 12.92
CA TYR A 341 7.48 2.22 11.88
C TYR A 341 8.06 3.51 12.44
N SER A 342 7.67 3.93 13.64
CA SER A 342 7.96 5.30 14.11
C SER A 342 8.10 5.48 15.63
N ASP A 343 8.36 4.41 16.40
CA ASP A 343 8.53 4.51 17.85
C ASP A 343 9.78 5.34 18.21
N VAL A 344 9.57 6.40 19.00
CA VAL A 344 10.60 7.35 19.43
C VAL A 344 11.40 6.88 20.63
N ASP A 345 11.01 5.76 21.26
CA ASP A 345 11.74 5.18 22.39
C ASP A 345 13.14 4.73 21.96
N PRO A 346 14.21 5.32 22.51
CA PRO A 346 15.59 4.95 22.17
C PRO A 346 15.94 3.49 22.43
N ALA A 347 15.22 2.80 23.33
CA ALA A 347 15.44 1.39 23.62
C ALA A 347 14.87 0.44 22.55
N LYS A 348 13.89 0.91 21.78
CA LYS A 348 13.22 0.16 20.69
C LYS A 348 12.87 1.11 19.55
N PRO A 349 13.88 1.72 18.89
CA PRO A 349 13.64 2.74 17.89
C PRO A 349 12.87 2.17 16.69
N GLY A 350 11.93 2.95 16.18
CA GLY A 350 11.23 2.63 14.95
C GLY A 350 12.10 2.80 13.69
N LEU A 351 11.60 2.33 12.55
CA LEU A 351 12.25 2.46 11.24
C LEU A 351 12.55 3.92 10.89
N ALA A 352 11.65 4.86 11.21
CA ALA A 352 11.88 6.29 11.01
C ALA A 352 13.10 6.79 11.81
N GLN A 353 13.20 6.40 13.08
CA GLN A 353 14.31 6.75 13.97
C GLN A 353 15.63 6.16 13.47
N LEU A 354 15.61 4.90 13.04
CA LEU A 354 16.77 4.23 12.44
C LEU A 354 17.20 4.94 11.15
N ALA A 355 16.25 5.25 10.25
CA ALA A 355 16.51 5.96 9.00
C ALA A 355 17.14 7.35 9.25
N ARG A 356 16.63 8.11 10.23
CA ARG A 356 17.21 9.40 10.63
C ARG A 356 18.62 9.26 11.20
N THR A 357 18.85 8.24 12.03
CA THR A 357 20.17 7.96 12.61
C THR A 357 21.22 7.70 11.52
N TYR A 358 20.82 7.01 10.44
CA TYR A 358 21.71 6.57 9.36
C TYR A 358 21.53 7.37 8.07
N THR A 359 20.95 8.57 8.12
CA THR A 359 20.69 9.39 6.93
C THR A 359 21.97 9.72 6.16
N ASN A 360 23.09 9.93 6.86
CA ASN A 360 24.40 10.22 6.27
C ASN A 360 25.32 9.00 6.14
N ASP A 361 24.87 7.82 6.61
CA ASP A 361 25.64 6.58 6.55
C ASP A 361 24.69 5.39 6.41
N GLN A 362 24.27 5.11 5.17
CA GLN A 362 23.29 4.08 4.91
C GLN A 362 23.75 2.65 5.23
N TYR A 363 25.06 2.41 5.38
CA TYR A 363 25.58 1.10 5.77
C TYR A 363 25.20 0.73 7.20
N GLY A 364 24.88 1.72 8.03
CA GLY A 364 24.27 1.49 9.33
C GLY A 364 22.80 1.07 9.25
N PHE A 365 22.08 1.31 8.16
CA PHE A 365 20.72 0.78 8.01
C PHE A 365 20.75 -0.61 7.37
N THR A 366 20.94 -1.65 8.18
CA THR A 366 20.93 -3.05 7.69
C THR A 366 19.53 -3.67 7.79
N LEU A 367 19.25 -4.66 6.95
CA LEU A 367 18.01 -5.44 7.03
C LEU A 367 17.83 -6.07 8.43
N ALA A 368 18.90 -6.63 9.02
CA ALA A 368 18.85 -7.20 10.37
C ALA A 368 18.42 -6.17 11.42
N ARG A 369 18.97 -4.95 11.37
CA ARG A 369 18.63 -3.86 12.31
C ARG A 369 17.18 -3.41 12.16
N ALA A 370 16.69 -3.32 10.94
CA ALA A 370 15.30 -2.97 10.68
C ALA A 370 14.32 -4.07 11.14
N LEU A 371 14.63 -5.34 10.89
CA LEU A 371 13.81 -6.48 11.34
C LEU A 371 13.82 -6.65 12.87
N ARG A 372 14.94 -6.33 13.51
CA ARG A 372 15.02 -6.24 14.98
C ARG A 372 14.03 -5.23 15.53
N SER A 373 13.82 -4.09 14.86
CA SER A 373 12.79 -3.13 15.28
C SER A 373 11.41 -3.80 15.34
N ILE A 374 11.03 -4.60 14.34
CA ILE A 374 9.75 -5.34 14.38
C ILE A 374 9.71 -6.30 15.58
N ILE A 375 10.77 -7.07 15.81
CA ILE A 375 10.87 -8.03 16.93
C ILE A 375 10.69 -7.33 18.27
N GLN A 376 11.32 -6.17 18.47
CA GLN A 376 11.25 -5.37 19.70
C GLN A 376 9.84 -4.87 20.02
N HIS A 377 8.99 -4.73 19.01
CA HIS A 377 7.61 -4.28 19.17
C HIS A 377 6.60 -5.43 19.37
N ILE A 378 7.05 -6.69 19.32
CA ILE A 378 6.24 -7.83 19.76
C ILE A 378 6.14 -7.79 21.29
N PRO A 379 4.94 -7.83 21.89
CA PRO A 379 4.79 -7.78 23.34
C PRO A 379 5.60 -8.86 24.06
N ASN A 380 6.23 -8.53 25.19
CA ASN A 380 7.07 -9.47 25.94
C ASN A 380 6.32 -10.72 26.45
N GLY A 381 4.99 -10.67 26.58
CA GLY A 381 4.17 -11.84 26.91
C GLY A 381 4.01 -12.85 25.76
N GLU A 382 4.32 -12.45 24.53
CA GLU A 382 4.14 -13.25 23.31
C GLU A 382 5.44 -13.96 22.91
N VAL A 383 6.04 -14.67 23.87
CA VAL A 383 7.37 -15.30 23.73
C VAL A 383 7.41 -16.29 22.57
N ASP A 384 6.37 -17.10 22.38
CA ASP A 384 6.30 -18.09 21.29
C ASP A 384 6.24 -17.43 19.92
N LEU A 385 5.46 -16.35 19.78
CA LEU A 385 5.40 -15.58 18.55
C LEU A 385 6.76 -14.93 18.25
N LYS A 386 7.38 -14.29 19.26
CA LYS A 386 8.70 -13.66 19.14
C LYS A 386 9.77 -14.67 18.71
N THR A 387 9.74 -15.87 19.31
CA THR A 387 10.61 -17.00 18.94
C THR A 387 10.43 -17.39 17.47
N ARG A 388 9.18 -17.55 17.02
CA ARG A 388 8.87 -17.91 15.62
C ARG A 388 9.30 -16.86 14.62
N VAL A 389 9.09 -15.57 14.94
CA VAL A 389 9.53 -14.46 14.08
C VAL A 389 11.05 -14.45 13.96
N CYS A 390 11.77 -14.54 15.08
CA CYS A 390 13.23 -14.64 15.09
C CYS A 390 13.75 -15.82 14.28
N SER A 391 13.20 -17.03 14.50
CA SER A 391 13.61 -18.23 13.76
C SER A 391 13.36 -18.10 12.27
N ASN A 392 12.19 -17.57 11.86
CA ASN A 392 11.86 -17.40 10.45
C ASN A 392 12.72 -16.32 9.78
N PHE A 393 12.98 -15.18 10.43
CA PHE A 393 13.91 -14.18 9.90
C PHE A 393 15.32 -14.74 9.78
N ALA A 394 15.85 -15.38 10.84
CA ALA A 394 17.19 -15.93 10.82
C ALA A 394 17.36 -17.00 9.73
N THR A 395 16.39 -17.92 9.63
CA THR A 395 16.40 -19.01 8.65
C THR A 395 16.22 -18.51 7.22
N ARG A 396 15.15 -17.76 6.95
CA ARG A 396 14.74 -17.42 5.58
C ARG A 396 15.59 -16.30 5.00
N LEU A 397 16.08 -15.39 5.84
CA LEU A 397 16.94 -14.29 5.39
C LEU A 397 18.43 -14.56 5.66
N ARG A 398 18.81 -15.73 6.19
CA ARG A 398 20.20 -16.07 6.51
C ARG A 398 20.89 -15.02 7.39
N ILE A 399 20.14 -14.43 8.31
CA ILE A 399 20.63 -13.44 9.27
C ILE A 399 20.99 -14.18 10.56
N PRO A 400 22.21 -14.03 11.11
CA PRO A 400 22.54 -14.60 12.41
C PRO A 400 21.56 -14.13 13.49
N ILE A 401 21.13 -15.03 14.38
CA ILE A 401 20.23 -14.69 15.50
C ILE A 401 20.84 -13.59 16.38
N THR A 402 22.17 -13.56 16.54
CA THR A 402 22.90 -12.53 17.28
C THR A 402 22.65 -11.13 16.72
N ASP A 403 22.49 -11.00 15.40
CA ASP A 403 22.27 -9.70 14.75
C ASP A 403 20.82 -9.23 14.92
N LEU A 404 19.87 -10.17 15.09
CA LEU A 404 18.47 -9.90 15.40
C LEU A 404 18.21 -9.64 16.90
N SER A 405 19.07 -10.17 17.78
CA SER A 405 18.91 -10.12 19.24
C SER A 405 19.43 -8.82 19.87
N GLY A 406 20.29 -8.10 19.15
CA GLY A 406 21.14 -7.07 19.73
C GLY A 406 22.35 -7.68 20.44
N GLY A 407 23.52 -7.07 20.27
CA GLY A 407 24.74 -7.49 20.96
C GLY A 407 24.62 -7.40 22.49
N THR A 408 25.66 -7.86 23.19
CA THR A 408 25.75 -8.03 24.65
C THR A 408 25.51 -6.79 25.51
N ASP A 409 25.37 -5.61 24.91
CA ASP A 409 25.34 -4.32 25.61
C ASP A 409 23.91 -3.76 25.81
N ALA A 410 22.86 -4.53 25.46
CA ALA A 410 21.48 -4.02 25.39
C ALA A 410 20.43 -4.97 26.00
N GLY A 411 20.44 -5.14 27.33
CA GLY A 411 19.29 -5.74 28.04
C GLY A 411 18.99 -7.21 27.70
N PRO A 412 17.77 -7.71 28.01
CA PRO A 412 17.38 -9.08 27.65
C PRO A 412 17.33 -9.25 26.12
N SER A 413 17.88 -10.37 25.63
CA SER A 413 17.93 -10.72 24.21
C SER A 413 16.58 -10.53 23.53
N ASP A 414 16.57 -9.81 22.40
CA ASP A 414 15.34 -9.61 21.63
C ASP A 414 14.80 -10.92 21.06
N CYS A 415 15.66 -11.86 20.69
CA CYS A 415 15.25 -13.22 20.36
C CYS A 415 15.33 -14.13 21.59
N PRO A 416 14.23 -14.83 21.96
CA PRO A 416 14.26 -15.81 23.05
C PRO A 416 15.23 -16.97 22.76
N GLU A 417 15.71 -17.66 23.81
CA GLU A 417 16.65 -18.80 23.71
C GLU A 417 16.15 -19.95 22.82
N GLY A 418 14.82 -20.08 22.64
CA GLY A 418 14.22 -21.08 21.75
C GLY A 418 14.30 -20.75 20.26
N ALA A 419 14.85 -19.60 19.86
CA ALA A 419 15.00 -19.25 18.46
C ALA A 419 16.07 -20.12 17.79
N THR A 420 15.76 -20.69 16.63
CA THR A 420 16.64 -21.61 15.91
C THR A 420 16.80 -21.23 14.45
N ILE A 421 17.94 -21.60 13.87
CA ILE A 421 18.17 -21.57 12.43
C ILE A 421 17.89 -22.98 11.91
N ASN A 422 16.87 -23.11 11.07
CA ASN A 422 16.56 -24.36 10.39
C ASN A 422 17.15 -24.33 8.97
N ASP A 423 17.18 -25.49 8.31
CA ASP A 423 17.58 -25.51 6.90
C ASP A 423 16.52 -24.79 6.04
N CYS A 424 16.95 -23.76 5.33
CA CYS A 424 16.19 -23.09 4.29
C CYS A 424 16.70 -23.56 2.92
N SER A 425 16.69 -24.86 2.70
CA SER A 425 16.83 -25.41 1.35
C SER A 425 15.66 -24.90 0.52
N ILE A 426 16.01 -24.21 -0.58
CA ILE A 426 15.07 -23.90 -1.65
C ILE A 426 14.57 -25.26 -2.13
N ALA A 427 13.30 -25.60 -1.85
CA ALA A 427 12.69 -26.74 -2.51
C ALA A 427 12.75 -26.45 -4.02
N PRO A 428 13.31 -27.35 -4.84
CA PRO A 428 13.59 -27.10 -6.26
C PRO A 428 12.38 -26.61 -7.05
#